data_AF-A0A1C4Z109-F1
#
_entry.id   AF-A0A1C4Z109-F1
#
_cell.length_a   1.000
_cell.length_b   1.000
_cell.length_c   1.000
_cell.angle_alpha   90.00
_cell.angle_beta   90.00
_cell.angle_gamma   90.00
#
_symmetry.space_group_name_H-M   'P 1'
#
loop_
_entity.id
_entity.type
_entity.pdbx_description
1 polymer ?
#
loop_
_entity_poly.entity_id
_entity_poly.type
_entity_poly.pdbx_seq_one_letter_code
_entity_poly.pdbx_strand_id
1 'polypeptide(L)'
;MTWPFTDLNHVLTTTRSVRLRLDYDRPVPIGLIGECLQLAVQAPTGGGAEDWRWLVVGDPTLKAELATLYHAAYQEYVHQPLHSAAGADSDLVRGLGTVITTLHLHHAASVAALLGIPDDAVQITMLPVAYTVGTDFKVAARRPVDAVSYLDRWGTPLPYRDKPVDRLTGEDHG
;
A
#
# COMPACT_ATOMS: atom_id res chain seq x y z
N MET A 1 -14.92 8.10 20.19
CA MET A 1 -14.22 8.54 18.97
C MET A 1 -15.09 8.15 17.79
N THR A 2 -15.84 9.10 17.24
CA THR A 2 -16.66 8.91 16.03
C THR A 2 -15.75 9.07 14.82
N TRP A 3 -15.57 7.99 14.06
CA TRP A 3 -14.85 8.03 12.80
C TRP A 3 -15.71 8.76 11.76
N PRO A 4 -15.15 9.69 10.96
CA PRO A 4 -15.92 10.43 9.96
C PRO A 4 -16.35 9.55 8.77
N PHE A 5 -15.86 8.32 8.68
CA PHE A 5 -16.17 7.37 7.61
C PHE A 5 -17.02 6.21 8.15
N THR A 6 -18.28 6.14 7.73
CA THR A 6 -19.16 4.99 7.99
C THR A 6 -19.40 4.14 6.75
N ASP A 7 -18.90 4.57 5.59
CA ASP A 7 -19.04 3.87 4.32
C ASP A 7 -17.73 3.18 3.91
N LEU A 8 -17.72 1.85 3.95
CA LEU A 8 -16.58 1.02 3.54
C LEU A 8 -16.25 1.23 2.05
N ASN A 9 -17.25 1.40 1.20
CA ASN A 9 -17.03 1.63 -0.22
C ASN A 9 -16.29 2.94 -0.43
N HIS A 10 -16.68 4.00 0.28
CA HIS A 10 -15.94 5.25 0.28
C HIS A 10 -14.47 5.04 0.62
N VAL A 11 -14.14 4.42 1.77
CA VAL A 11 -12.74 4.19 2.20
C VAL A 11 -11.93 3.42 1.15
N LEU A 12 -12.48 2.32 0.62
CA LEU A 12 -11.78 1.47 -0.36
C LEU A 12 -11.58 2.18 -1.70
N THR A 13 -12.51 3.05 -2.09
CA THR A 13 -12.49 3.71 -3.39
C THR A 13 -11.82 5.08 -3.35
N THR A 14 -11.60 5.65 -2.16
CA THR A 14 -10.84 6.88 -1.93
C THR A 14 -9.38 6.67 -1.51
N THR A 15 -9.00 5.48 -1.05
CA THR A 15 -7.59 5.15 -0.71
C THR A 15 -6.65 5.34 -1.90
N ARG A 16 -5.51 6.01 -1.68
CA ARG A 16 -4.50 6.33 -2.71
C ARG A 16 -3.12 5.83 -2.32
N SER A 17 -2.32 5.51 -3.33
CA SER A 17 -0.88 5.48 -3.15
C SER A 17 -0.35 6.91 -3.10
N VAL A 18 0.18 7.32 -1.96
CA VAL A 18 0.76 8.65 -1.75
C VAL A 18 2.27 8.52 -1.73
N ARG A 19 2.93 9.28 -2.61
CA ARG A 19 4.40 9.25 -2.81
C ARG A 19 5.02 10.63 -2.89
N LEU A 20 4.19 11.69 -2.82
CA LEU A 20 4.57 13.09 -2.94
C LEU A 20 3.82 13.89 -1.87
N ARG A 21 4.30 15.11 -1.58
CA ARG A 21 3.73 16.00 -0.56
C ARG A 21 3.64 15.31 0.80
N LEU A 22 4.79 14.83 1.28
CA LEU A 22 4.92 14.23 2.59
C LEU A 22 5.58 15.24 3.54
N ASP A 23 5.14 15.24 4.78
CA ASP A 23 5.78 15.96 5.88
C ASP A 23 6.87 15.05 6.46
N TYR A 24 8.13 15.35 6.13
CA TYR A 24 9.28 14.58 6.59
C TYR A 24 9.77 15.00 7.97
N ASP A 25 9.33 16.16 8.47
CA ASP A 25 9.75 16.71 9.76
C ASP A 25 8.86 16.20 10.90
N ARG A 26 7.62 15.80 10.58
CA ARG A 26 6.68 15.23 11.55
C ARG A 26 6.79 13.70 11.62
N PRO A 27 7.34 13.13 12.71
CA PRO A 27 7.40 11.68 12.85
C PRO A 27 6.01 11.06 13.04
N VAL A 28 5.78 9.90 12.43
CA VAL A 28 4.59 9.08 12.70
C VAL A 28 4.79 8.33 14.03
N PRO A 29 3.90 8.50 15.02
CA PRO A 29 4.05 7.81 16.30
C PRO A 29 4.00 6.28 16.15
N ILE A 30 4.89 5.55 16.81
CA ILE A 30 4.89 4.07 16.77
C ILE A 30 3.57 3.49 17.30
N GLY A 31 2.96 4.12 18.31
CA GLY A 31 1.63 3.72 18.79
C GLY A 31 0.55 3.79 17.70
N LEU A 32 0.61 4.80 16.83
CA LEU A 32 -0.32 4.93 15.70
C LEU A 32 -0.11 3.83 14.66
N ILE A 33 1.15 3.45 14.38
CA ILE A 33 1.47 2.27 13.56
C ILE A 33 0.91 1.01 14.21
N GLY A 34 1.06 0.86 15.53
CA GLY A 34 0.49 -0.24 16.30
C GLY A 34 -1.03 -0.37 16.15
N GLU A 35 -1.76 0.75 16.26
CA GLU A 35 -3.22 0.77 16.02
C GLU A 35 -3.58 0.35 14.59
N CYS A 36 -2.83 0.83 13.58
CA CYS A 36 -3.04 0.43 12.18
C CYS A 36 -2.80 -1.07 11.99
N LEU A 37 -1.74 -1.62 12.59
CA LEU A 37 -1.46 -3.05 12.54
C LEU A 37 -2.53 -3.86 13.28
N GLN A 38 -3.00 -3.40 14.45
CA GLN A 38 -4.07 -4.05 15.20
C GLN A 38 -5.38 -4.18 14.39
N LEU A 39 -5.67 -3.20 13.53
CA LEU A 39 -6.78 -3.30 12.58
C LEU A 39 -6.44 -4.26 11.43
N ALA A 40 -5.23 -4.16 10.86
CA ALA A 40 -4.80 -4.98 9.73
C ALA A 40 -4.76 -6.49 10.06
N VAL A 41 -4.38 -6.86 11.29
CA VAL A 41 -4.29 -8.28 11.71
C VAL A 41 -5.67 -8.97 11.77
N GLN A 42 -6.78 -8.22 11.70
CA GLN A 42 -8.12 -8.79 11.62
C GLN A 42 -8.45 -9.40 10.25
N ALA A 43 -7.57 -9.24 9.25
CA ALA A 43 -7.75 -9.84 7.93
C ALA A 43 -7.75 -11.39 8.00
N PRO A 44 -8.55 -12.07 7.16
CA PRO A 44 -8.63 -13.52 7.18
C PRO A 44 -7.28 -14.16 6.86
N THR A 45 -6.90 -15.18 7.62
CA THR A 45 -5.61 -15.87 7.52
C THR A 45 -5.81 -17.37 7.30
N GLY A 46 -5.08 -17.96 6.35
CA GLY A 46 -5.19 -19.37 5.98
C GLY A 46 -4.88 -20.30 7.17
N GLY A 47 -5.82 -21.20 7.50
CA GLY A 47 -5.64 -22.15 8.61
C GLY A 47 -5.49 -21.51 10.00
N GLY A 48 -5.72 -20.20 10.15
CA GLY A 48 -5.43 -19.46 11.39
C GLY A 48 -3.94 -19.37 11.73
N ALA A 49 -3.04 -19.74 10.81
CA ALA A 49 -1.60 -19.63 11.02
C ALA A 49 -1.15 -18.19 10.74
N GLU A 50 -0.97 -17.39 11.79
CA GLU A 50 -0.39 -16.03 11.72
C GLU A 50 1.15 -16.11 11.59
N ASP A 51 1.63 -16.83 10.58
CA ASP A 51 3.06 -17.10 10.34
C ASP A 51 3.83 -15.92 9.70
N TRP A 52 3.13 -14.82 9.39
CA TRP A 52 3.71 -13.59 8.88
C TRP A 52 4.19 -12.65 9.99
N ARG A 53 5.13 -11.75 9.66
CA ARG A 53 5.68 -10.75 10.58
C ARG A 53 5.69 -9.36 9.95
N TRP A 54 5.37 -8.34 10.75
CA TRP A 54 5.66 -6.94 10.42
C TRP A 54 6.97 -6.53 11.06
N LEU A 55 7.87 -5.94 10.28
CA LEU A 55 9.10 -5.32 10.78
C LEU A 55 8.97 -3.79 10.63
N VAL A 56 8.77 -3.09 11.75
CA VAL A 56 8.60 -1.64 11.77
C VAL A 56 9.97 -0.98 11.94
N VAL A 57 10.48 -0.35 10.87
CA VAL A 57 11.74 0.40 10.90
C VAL A 57 11.47 1.83 11.36
N GLY A 58 11.73 2.12 12.64
CA GLY A 58 11.60 3.46 13.21
C GLY A 58 12.91 4.26 13.23
N ASP A 59 14.04 3.56 13.32
CA ASP A 59 15.38 4.13 13.46
C ASP A 59 15.80 4.93 12.20
N PRO A 60 16.26 6.19 12.35
CA PRO A 60 16.61 7.04 11.22
C PRO A 60 17.84 6.57 10.45
N THR A 61 18.80 5.91 11.11
CA THR A 61 20.01 5.37 10.49
C THR A 61 19.64 4.17 9.61
N LEU A 62 18.87 3.21 10.15
CA LEU A 62 18.39 2.07 9.37
C LEU A 62 17.50 2.50 8.20
N LYS A 63 16.67 3.53 8.38
CA LYS A 63 15.89 4.12 7.28
C LYS A 63 16.79 4.68 6.18
N ALA A 64 17.88 5.36 6.53
CA ALA A 64 18.80 5.93 5.56
C ALA A 64 19.52 4.82 4.77
N GLU A 65 20.01 3.77 5.45
CA GLU A 65 20.64 2.62 4.80
C GLU A 65 19.66 1.87 3.88
N LEU A 66 18.43 1.66 4.35
CA LEU A 66 17.37 1.06 3.55
C LEU A 66 17.01 1.93 2.34
N ALA A 67 17.02 3.26 2.49
CA ALA A 67 16.78 4.19 1.39
C ALA A 67 17.89 4.12 0.33
N THR A 68 19.15 3.91 0.72
CA THR A 68 20.25 3.66 -0.23
C THR A 68 19.98 2.41 -1.07
N LEU A 69 19.63 1.29 -0.43
CA LEU A 69 19.30 0.04 -1.14
C LEU A 69 18.08 0.24 -2.06
N TYR A 70 17.04 0.91 -1.56
CA TYR A 70 15.84 1.18 -2.35
C TYR A 70 16.12 2.08 -3.56
N HIS A 71 16.99 3.09 -3.40
CA HIS A 71 17.38 3.99 -4.47
C HIS A 71 18.19 3.26 -5.55
N ALA A 72 19.08 2.36 -5.17
CA ALA A 72 19.81 1.50 -6.11
C ALA A 72 18.82 0.66 -6.95
N ALA A 73 17.87 -0.03 -6.31
CA ALA A 73 16.83 -0.78 -7.03
C ALA A 73 15.99 0.12 -7.95
N TYR A 74 15.70 1.35 -7.53
CA TYR A 74 14.98 2.30 -8.37
C TYR A 74 15.78 2.67 -9.62
N GLN A 75 17.06 2.99 -9.48
CA GLN A 75 17.92 3.34 -10.61
C GLN A 75 18.10 2.15 -11.58
N GLU A 76 18.18 0.94 -11.05
CA GLU A 76 18.38 -0.28 -11.86
C GLU A 76 17.13 -0.72 -12.61
N TYR A 77 15.94 -0.64 -11.99
CA TYR A 77 14.73 -1.30 -12.50
C TYR A 77 13.59 -0.36 -12.90
N VAL A 78 13.68 0.94 -12.61
CA VAL A 78 12.64 1.91 -12.97
C VAL A 78 13.10 2.78 -14.14
N HIS A 79 12.75 2.35 -15.36
CA HIS A 79 13.14 3.02 -16.60
C HIS A 79 12.14 4.09 -17.11
N GLN A 80 11.00 4.24 -16.44
CA GLN A 80 10.02 5.28 -16.71
C GLN A 80 9.65 6.02 -15.42
N PRO A 81 9.38 7.35 -15.49
CA PRO A 81 8.97 8.10 -14.31
C PRO A 81 7.72 7.50 -13.68
N LEU A 82 7.75 7.25 -12.36
CA LEU A 82 6.55 6.91 -11.62
C LEU A 82 5.58 8.10 -11.68
N HIS A 83 4.43 7.94 -12.33
CA HIS A 83 3.41 8.98 -12.37
C HIS A 83 2.70 9.09 -11.02
N SER A 84 2.73 10.28 -10.43
CA SER A 84 1.81 10.68 -9.36
C SER A 84 0.69 11.51 -9.94
N ALA A 85 -0.55 11.15 -9.62
CA ALA A 85 -1.72 11.87 -10.07
C ALA A 85 -2.05 13.00 -9.08
N ALA A 86 -2.25 14.24 -9.55
CA ALA A 86 -2.71 15.40 -8.75
C ALA A 86 -4.19 15.76 -9.03
N GLY A 87 -4.95 16.14 -7.99
CA GLY A 87 -6.35 16.62 -8.07
C GLY A 87 -7.28 16.06 -6.98
N ALA A 88 -8.27 16.85 -6.54
CA ALA A 88 -9.39 16.61 -5.60
C ALA A 88 -9.08 15.99 -4.21
N ASP A 89 -9.81 16.47 -3.20
CA ASP A 89 -9.71 16.05 -1.80
C ASP A 89 -9.80 14.53 -1.63
N SER A 90 -8.79 13.99 -0.96
CA SER A 90 -8.67 12.60 -0.57
C SER A 90 -8.66 12.57 0.95
N ASP A 91 -9.73 12.03 1.50
CA ASP A 91 -9.91 11.79 2.93
C ASP A 91 -9.02 10.64 3.42
N LEU A 92 -7.71 10.91 3.51
CA LEU A 92 -6.75 9.94 4.01
C LEU A 92 -7.04 9.61 5.47
N VAL A 93 -7.25 8.32 5.73
CA VAL A 93 -7.46 7.82 7.09
C VAL A 93 -6.27 8.21 7.97
N ARG A 94 -6.54 8.98 9.03
CA ARG A 94 -5.54 9.51 9.98
C ARG A 94 -4.52 10.49 9.38
N GLY A 95 -4.74 11.01 8.17
CA GLY A 95 -3.83 11.94 7.48
C GLY A 95 -2.50 11.31 7.05
N LEU A 96 -2.44 9.98 6.99
CA LEU A 96 -1.24 9.23 6.61
C LEU A 96 -1.26 8.90 5.11
N GLY A 97 -0.14 9.15 4.45
CA GLY A 97 0.15 8.71 3.10
C GLY A 97 0.99 7.43 3.13
N THR A 98 0.64 6.47 2.27
CA THR A 98 1.43 5.25 2.08
C THR A 98 1.34 4.72 0.66
N VAL A 99 2.21 3.77 0.33
CA VAL A 99 2.20 3.01 -0.91
C VAL A 99 2.72 1.60 -0.62
N ILE A 100 2.12 0.59 -1.24
CA ILE A 100 2.70 -0.76 -1.32
C ILE A 100 3.79 -0.75 -2.39
N THR A 101 5.02 -1.13 -2.02
CA THR A 101 6.13 -1.28 -2.97
C THR A 101 6.84 -2.62 -2.79
N THR A 102 7.26 -3.20 -3.90
CA THR A 102 8.04 -4.44 -3.98
C THR A 102 9.47 -4.18 -4.49
N LEU A 103 9.83 -2.94 -4.76
CA LEU A 103 11.11 -2.60 -5.40
C LEU A 103 12.32 -3.00 -4.55
N HIS A 104 12.21 -2.94 -3.22
CA HIS A 104 13.26 -3.43 -2.30
C HIS A 104 13.60 -4.92 -2.50
N LEU A 105 12.69 -5.72 -3.06
CA LEU A 105 12.92 -7.15 -3.29
C LEU A 105 14.06 -7.42 -4.27
N HIS A 106 14.38 -6.47 -5.16
CA HIS A 106 15.56 -6.57 -6.03
C HIS A 106 16.89 -6.62 -5.25
N HIS A 107 16.89 -6.17 -3.99
CA HIS A 107 18.01 -6.31 -3.07
C HIS A 107 17.58 -6.97 -1.74
N ALA A 108 16.65 -7.94 -1.80
CA ALA A 108 16.10 -8.60 -0.62
C ALA A 108 17.19 -9.16 0.32
N ALA A 109 18.24 -9.78 -0.21
CA ALA A 109 19.33 -10.32 0.60
C ALA A 109 20.07 -9.22 1.41
N SER A 110 20.35 -8.08 0.80
CA SER A 110 20.97 -6.94 1.49
C SER A 110 20.04 -6.33 2.53
N VAL A 111 18.74 -6.24 2.23
CA VAL A 111 17.72 -5.80 3.18
C VAL A 111 17.59 -6.77 4.36
N ALA A 112 17.66 -8.08 4.09
CA ALA A 112 17.61 -9.11 5.13
C ALA A 112 18.81 -9.00 6.06
N ALA A 113 20.01 -8.88 5.50
CA ALA A 113 21.23 -8.69 6.28
C ALA A 113 21.20 -7.41 7.12
N LEU A 114 20.70 -6.30 6.56
CA LEU A 114 20.57 -5.02 7.25
C LEU A 114 19.61 -5.10 8.45
N LEU A 115 18.46 -5.77 8.27
CA LEU A 115 17.38 -5.78 9.26
C LEU A 115 17.34 -7.04 10.13
N GLY A 116 18.28 -7.98 9.93
CA GLY A 116 18.33 -9.25 10.65
C GLY A 116 17.15 -10.18 10.32
N ILE A 117 16.65 -10.14 9.09
CA ILE A 117 15.58 -11.05 8.63
C ILE A 117 16.19 -12.44 8.44
N PRO A 118 15.62 -13.51 9.02
CA PRO A 118 16.16 -14.85 8.89
C PRO A 118 15.97 -15.42 7.47
N ASP A 119 16.83 -16.38 7.10
CA ASP A 119 16.86 -16.96 5.74
C ASP A 119 15.59 -17.74 5.35
N ASP A 120 14.81 -18.18 6.33
CA ASP A 120 13.54 -18.88 6.12
C ASP A 120 12.34 -17.92 5.99
N ALA A 121 12.54 -16.62 6.19
CA ALA A 121 11.52 -15.61 5.97
C ALA A 121 11.55 -15.06 4.53
N VAL A 122 10.37 -14.97 3.92
CA VAL A 122 10.20 -14.34 2.61
C VAL A 122 9.73 -12.91 2.78
N GLN A 123 10.47 -11.96 2.21
CA GLN A 123 10.03 -10.57 2.11
C GLN A 123 8.92 -10.45 1.06
N ILE A 124 7.82 -9.78 1.41
CA ILE A 124 6.64 -9.66 0.55
C ILE A 124 6.50 -8.24 0.02
N THR A 125 6.46 -7.25 0.91
CA THR A 125 6.26 -5.85 0.53
C THR A 125 6.83 -4.91 1.60
N MET A 126 7.07 -3.67 1.20
CA MET A 126 7.40 -2.57 2.09
C MET A 126 6.34 -1.47 1.96
N LEU A 127 5.95 -0.87 3.09
CA LEU A 127 5.04 0.27 3.15
C LEU A 127 5.74 1.47 3.82
N PRO A 128 6.29 2.45 3.07
CA PRO A 128 6.64 3.74 3.64
C PRO A 128 5.37 4.44 4.14
N VAL A 129 5.45 5.08 5.31
CA VAL A 129 4.34 5.80 5.95
C VAL A 129 4.84 7.15 6.44
N ALA A 130 4.12 8.21 6.08
CA ALA A 130 4.37 9.58 6.55
C ALA A 130 3.07 10.38 6.60
N TYR A 131 3.06 11.50 7.33
CA TYR A 131 1.96 12.46 7.23
C TYR A 131 1.98 13.16 5.87
N THR A 132 0.81 13.52 5.35
CA THR A 132 0.71 14.27 4.10
C THR A 132 0.64 15.77 4.32
N VAL A 133 1.18 16.52 3.36
CA VAL A 133 1.00 17.96 3.24
C VAL A 133 -0.18 18.22 2.29
N GLY A 134 -1.29 18.65 2.89
CA GLY A 134 -2.58 18.79 2.22
C GLY A 134 -3.29 17.45 1.96
N THR A 135 -4.50 17.54 1.40
CA THR A 135 -5.42 16.40 1.21
C THR A 135 -5.77 16.14 -0.26
N ASP A 136 -5.44 17.02 -1.20
CA ASP A 136 -5.87 16.91 -2.60
C ASP A 136 -5.11 15.85 -3.42
N PHE A 137 -5.42 14.54 -3.29
CA PHE A 137 -4.77 13.46 -4.06
C PHE A 137 -5.69 12.82 -5.10
N LYS A 138 -5.22 12.70 -6.36
CA LYS A 138 -6.08 12.23 -7.46
C LYS A 138 -6.39 10.76 -7.37
N VAL A 139 -7.67 10.47 -7.60
CA VAL A 139 -8.16 9.14 -7.94
C VAL A 139 -7.37 8.62 -9.13
N ALA A 140 -6.46 7.70 -8.87
CA ALA A 140 -5.73 7.03 -9.93
C ALA A 140 -6.75 6.21 -10.74
N ALA A 141 -6.85 6.51 -12.04
CA ALA A 141 -7.67 5.74 -12.96
C ALA A 141 -7.24 4.27 -12.87
N ARG A 142 -8.18 3.39 -12.52
CA ARG A 142 -7.95 1.95 -12.55
C ARG A 142 -8.21 1.45 -13.96
N ARG A 143 -7.45 0.43 -14.36
CA ARG A 143 -7.81 -0.37 -15.53
C ARG A 143 -9.14 -1.07 -15.25
N PRO A 144 -9.99 -1.30 -16.26
CA PRO A 144 -11.17 -2.11 -16.10
C PRO A 144 -10.84 -3.50 -15.54
N VAL A 145 -11.78 -4.13 -14.83
CA VAL A 145 -11.52 -5.41 -14.13
C VAL A 145 -11.09 -6.51 -15.10
N ASP A 146 -11.68 -6.57 -16.29
CA ASP A 146 -11.37 -7.56 -17.34
C ASP A 146 -9.94 -7.43 -17.89
N ALA A 147 -9.33 -6.24 -17.82
CA ALA A 147 -7.97 -5.98 -18.26
C ALA A 147 -6.90 -6.46 -17.26
N VAL A 148 -7.29 -6.83 -16.04
CA VAL A 148 -6.39 -7.27 -14.96
C VAL A 148 -6.81 -8.59 -14.30
N SER A 149 -7.88 -9.23 -14.80
CA SER A 149 -8.46 -10.44 -14.21
C SER A 149 -8.71 -11.50 -15.26
N TYR A 150 -8.44 -12.76 -14.92
CA TYR A 150 -8.68 -13.91 -15.80
C TYR A 150 -9.63 -14.93 -15.15
N LEU A 151 -10.48 -15.56 -15.97
CA LEU A 151 -11.36 -16.66 -15.58
C LEU A 151 -10.73 -18.00 -15.98
N ASP A 152 -10.56 -18.90 -15.01
CA ASP A 152 -10.02 -20.27 -15.10
C ASP A 152 -8.58 -20.42 -15.60
N ARG A 153 -8.22 -19.72 -16.69
CA ARG A 153 -6.92 -19.80 -17.35
C ARG A 153 -6.32 -18.43 -17.55
N TRP A 154 -5.02 -18.33 -17.30
CA TRP A 154 -4.25 -17.12 -17.59
C TRP A 154 -4.47 -16.67 -19.04
N GLY A 155 -4.86 -15.41 -19.22
CA GLY A 155 -5.16 -14.82 -20.53
C GLY A 155 -6.62 -14.89 -20.96
N THR A 156 -7.49 -15.67 -20.31
CA THR A 156 -8.94 -15.69 -20.58
C THR A 156 -9.61 -14.60 -19.74
N PRO A 157 -10.08 -13.47 -20.30
CA PRO A 157 -10.58 -12.35 -19.49
C PRO A 157 -11.80 -12.72 -18.65
N LEU A 158 -11.90 -12.16 -17.44
CA LEU A 158 -13.11 -12.27 -16.63
C LEU A 158 -14.28 -11.59 -17.38
N PRO A 159 -15.41 -12.28 -17.62
CA PRO A 159 -16.54 -11.69 -18.35
C PRO A 159 -17.37 -10.75 -17.46
N TYR A 160 -16.73 -9.67 -17.00
CA TYR A 160 -17.33 -8.67 -16.12
C TYR A 160 -17.22 -7.28 -16.74
N ARG A 161 -18.31 -6.52 -16.67
CA ARG A 161 -18.34 -5.11 -17.08
C ARG A 161 -18.45 -4.23 -15.85
N ASP A 162 -17.48 -3.34 -15.70
CA ASP A 162 -17.42 -2.41 -14.59
C ASP A 162 -18.69 -1.57 -14.46
N LYS A 163 -19.16 -1.44 -13.22
CA LYS A 163 -20.22 -0.52 -12.82
C LYS A 163 -19.60 0.74 -12.19
N PRO A 164 -20.31 1.88 -12.18
CA PRO A 164 -19.96 3.00 -11.32
C PRO A 164 -19.78 2.54 -9.86
N VAL A 165 -18.77 3.08 -9.17
CA VAL A 165 -18.39 2.67 -7.81
C VAL A 165 -19.53 2.81 -6.81
N ASP A 166 -20.33 3.87 -6.94
CA ASP A 166 -21.52 4.15 -6.14
C ASP A 166 -22.67 3.14 -6.35
N ARG A 167 -22.54 2.25 -7.34
CA ARG A 167 -23.50 1.20 -7.68
C ARG A 167 -22.99 -0.22 -7.39
N LEU A 168 -21.90 -0.34 -6.63
CA LEU A 168 -21.40 -1.63 -6.14
C LEU A 168 -22.23 -2.07 -4.93
N THR A 169 -23.33 -2.76 -5.18
CA THR A 169 -24.28 -3.20 -4.14
C THR A 169 -24.21 -4.69 -3.81
N GLY A 170 -23.59 -5.50 -4.69
CA GLY A 170 -23.59 -6.96 -4.57
C GLY A 170 -24.93 -7.64 -4.91
N GLU A 171 -25.95 -6.89 -5.36
CA GLU A 171 -27.30 -7.42 -5.57
C GLU A 171 -27.71 -7.57 -7.04
N ASP A 172 -26.92 -7.02 -7.98
CA ASP A 172 -27.16 -7.14 -9.42
C ASP A 172 -26.09 -8.06 -10.07
N HIS A 173 -26.41 -9.34 -10.15
CA HIS A 173 -25.75 -10.32 -11.01
C HIS A 173 -26.81 -10.71 -12.04
N GLY A 174 -26.71 -10.16 -13.26
CA GLY A 174 -27.70 -10.40 -14.31
C GLY A 174 -28.03 -11.88 -14.51
#